data_AF-A0A7S1URC3-F1
#
_entry.id   AF-A0A7S1URC3-F1
#
_cell.length_a   1.000
_cell.length_b   1.000
_cell.length_c   1.000
_cell.angle_alpha   90.00
_cell.angle_beta   90.00
_cell.angle_gamma   90.00
#
_symmetry.space_group_name_H-M   'P 1'
#
loop_
_entity.id
_entity.type
_entity.pdbx_description
1 polymer ?
#
loop_
_entity_poly.entity_id
_entity_poly.type
_entity_poly.pdbx_seq_one_letter_code
_entity_poly.pdbx_strand_id
1 'polypeptide(L)'
;PRQLRPSHIIYEMIIVFRAVDKLSTDELLNMPTTEDHSVAQYTMFLMQGTLCCLATDPTTLCFLVLRAVRLCLRRGYRTFTPTIFALCGFLRVIITGNFTEADRIGRIVMRLSERFNAPQADAITKDIYNGALQWLFRASPSFSQLAGSRHWIYVEILVGVVMVV
;
A
#
# COMPACT_ATOMS: atom_id res chain seq x y z
N PRO A 1 22.22 7.81 12.29
CA PRO A 1 21.07 7.66 11.36
C PRO A 1 20.26 8.96 11.28
N ARG A 2 19.97 9.50 10.08
CA ARG A 2 19.09 10.67 9.95
C ARG A 2 17.67 10.27 10.31
N GLN A 3 17.07 10.93 11.29
CA GLN A 3 15.70 10.65 11.72
C GLN A 3 14.71 10.98 10.59
N LEU A 4 13.74 10.09 10.38
CA LEU A 4 12.67 10.31 9.40
C LEU A 4 11.80 11.47 9.90
N ARG A 5 11.58 12.47 9.05
CA ARG A 5 10.73 13.63 9.36
C ARG A 5 9.40 13.49 8.61
N PRO A 6 8.28 14.01 9.16
CA PRO A 6 6.98 13.99 8.49
C PRO A 6 7.02 14.53 7.05
N SER A 7 7.84 15.56 6.79
CA SER A 7 8.01 16.14 5.45
C SER A 7 8.54 15.15 4.41
N HIS A 8 9.38 14.18 4.80
CA HIS A 8 9.87 13.15 3.88
C HIS A 8 8.74 12.23 3.39
N ILE A 9 7.78 11.94 4.28
CA ILE A 9 6.65 11.05 3.98
C ILE A 9 5.69 11.78 3.06
N ILE A 10 5.32 13.02 3.41
CA ILE A 10 4.44 13.86 2.59
C ILE A 10 5.02 14.01 1.18
N TYR A 11 6.34 14.23 1.06
CA TYR A 11 7.00 14.32 -0.22
C TYR A 11 6.92 13.03 -1.03
N GLU A 12 7.21 11.87 -0.42
CA GLU A 12 7.09 10.58 -1.10
C GLU A 12 5.64 10.25 -1.46
N MET A 13 4.66 10.60 -0.61
CA MET A 13 3.23 10.46 -0.90
C MET A 13 2.84 11.24 -2.14
N ILE A 14 3.21 12.51 -2.23
CA ILE A 14 2.90 13.36 -3.39
C ILE A 14 3.49 12.75 -4.67
N ILE A 15 4.74 12.26 -4.62
CA ILE A 15 5.39 11.65 -5.78
C ILE A 15 4.64 10.38 -6.19
N VAL A 16 4.40 9.47 -5.26
CA VAL A 16 3.83 8.16 -5.54
C VAL A 16 2.38 8.28 -5.97
N PHE A 17 1.55 9.02 -5.25
CA PHE A 17 0.14 9.17 -5.61
C PHE A 17 -0.01 9.86 -6.96
N ARG A 18 0.76 10.92 -7.24
CA ARG A 18 0.74 11.52 -8.59
C ARG A 18 1.22 10.57 -9.68
N ALA A 19 2.21 9.73 -9.41
CA ALA A 19 2.68 8.76 -10.39
C ALA A 19 1.63 7.68 -10.68
N VAL A 20 0.94 7.20 -9.63
CA VAL A 20 -0.15 6.21 -9.75
C VAL A 20 -1.39 6.82 -10.42
N ASP A 21 -1.68 8.09 -10.18
CA ASP A 21 -2.84 8.80 -10.75
C ASP A 21 -2.66 9.15 -12.22
N LYS A 22 -1.42 9.36 -12.66
CA LYS A 22 -1.11 9.65 -14.07
C LYS A 22 -1.25 8.44 -14.97
N LEU A 23 -1.23 7.23 -14.39
CA LEU A 23 -1.31 5.98 -15.13
C LEU A 23 -2.74 5.44 -15.08
N SER A 24 -3.25 5.10 -16.26
CA SER A 24 -4.48 4.33 -16.38
C SER A 24 -4.34 2.95 -15.72
N THR A 25 -5.47 2.33 -15.44
CA THR A 25 -5.52 0.96 -14.92
C THR A 25 -4.78 -0.01 -15.83
N ASP A 26 -4.95 0.12 -17.16
CA ASP A 26 -4.31 -0.77 -18.12
C ASP A 26 -2.79 -0.53 -18.20
N GLU A 27 -2.33 0.72 -18.13
CA GLU A 27 -0.89 1.01 -18.04
C GLU A 27 -0.27 0.38 -16.80
N LEU A 28 -0.92 0.53 -15.64
CA LEU A 28 -0.44 -0.08 -14.39
C LEU A 28 -0.39 -1.60 -14.47
N LEU A 29 -1.39 -2.25 -15.08
CA LEU A 29 -1.43 -3.71 -15.25
C LEU A 29 -0.36 -4.22 -16.23
N ASN A 30 -0.04 -3.43 -17.25
CA ASN A 30 0.90 -3.80 -18.31
C ASN A 30 2.33 -3.29 -18.08
N MET A 31 2.62 -2.69 -16.91
CA MET A 31 3.98 -2.32 -16.55
C MET A 31 4.94 -3.52 -16.72
N PRO A 32 6.17 -3.28 -17.21
CA PRO A 32 7.10 -4.35 -17.51
C PRO A 32 7.51 -5.08 -16.23
N THR A 33 7.67 -6.39 -16.32
CA THR A 33 8.40 -7.15 -15.30
C THR A 33 9.88 -6.86 -15.44
N THR A 34 10.59 -6.83 -14.33
CA THR A 34 12.06 -6.74 -14.34
C THR A 34 12.68 -8.10 -14.10
N GLU A 35 13.87 -8.33 -14.64
CA GLU A 35 14.69 -9.51 -14.34
C GLU A 35 15.85 -9.19 -13.39
N ASP A 36 15.98 -7.92 -13.00
CA ASP A 36 16.98 -7.49 -12.03
C ASP A 36 16.73 -8.13 -10.65
N HIS A 37 17.66 -8.98 -10.22
CA HIS A 37 17.59 -9.67 -8.92
C HIS A 37 17.76 -8.71 -7.74
N SER A 38 18.48 -7.60 -7.93
CA SER A 38 18.65 -6.59 -6.87
C SER A 38 17.33 -5.90 -6.54
N VAL A 39 16.48 -5.67 -7.55
CA VAL A 39 15.13 -5.12 -7.35
C VAL A 39 14.27 -6.10 -6.57
N ALA A 40 14.33 -7.40 -6.89
CA ALA A 40 13.58 -8.43 -6.17
C ALA A 40 13.99 -8.46 -4.68
N GLN A 41 15.29 -8.51 -4.39
CA GLN A 41 15.81 -8.48 -3.02
C GLN A 41 15.42 -7.20 -2.28
N TYR A 42 15.51 -6.04 -2.94
CA TYR A 42 15.16 -4.78 -2.32
C TYR A 42 13.65 -4.68 -2.05
N THR A 43 12.79 -5.13 -2.97
CA THR A 43 11.34 -5.20 -2.71
C THR A 43 11.02 -6.14 -1.56
N MET A 44 11.69 -7.29 -1.47
CA MET A 44 11.51 -8.23 -0.36
C MET A 44 11.95 -7.61 0.97
N PHE A 45 13.10 -6.93 1.00
CA PHE A 45 13.58 -6.24 2.19
C PHE A 45 12.62 -5.15 2.64
N LEU A 46 12.10 -4.33 1.72
CA LEU A 46 11.11 -3.32 2.02
C LEU A 46 9.81 -3.94 2.55
N MET A 47 9.38 -5.08 1.99
CA MET A 47 8.19 -5.79 2.47
C MET A 47 8.36 -6.33 3.88
N GLN A 48 9.49 -6.98 4.17
CA GLN A 48 9.80 -7.46 5.51
C GLN A 48 9.87 -6.30 6.52
N GLY A 49 10.54 -5.20 6.16
CA GLY A 49 10.56 -3.99 6.97
C GLY A 49 9.17 -3.41 7.20
N THR A 50 8.32 -3.42 6.17
CA THR A 50 6.93 -2.95 6.27
C THR A 50 6.14 -3.77 7.28
N LEU A 51 6.26 -5.10 7.25
CA LEU A 51 5.59 -5.99 8.20
C LEU A 51 6.08 -5.75 9.63
N CYS A 52 7.38 -5.56 9.84
CA CYS A 52 7.92 -5.23 11.17
C CYS A 52 7.42 -3.87 11.70
N CYS A 53 7.26 -2.89 10.81
CA CYS A 53 6.81 -1.55 11.17
C CYS A 53 5.30 -1.46 11.42
N LEU A 54 4.52 -2.46 11.01
CA LEU A 54 3.06 -2.43 11.08
C LEU A 54 2.52 -2.19 12.49
N ALA A 55 3.12 -2.81 13.51
CA ALA A 55 2.72 -2.65 14.91
C ALA A 55 3.61 -1.66 15.70
N THR A 56 4.77 -1.30 15.18
CA THR A 56 5.83 -0.63 15.97
C THR A 56 6.10 0.81 15.55
N ASP A 57 6.03 1.10 14.25
CA ASP A 57 6.30 2.42 13.71
C ASP A 57 5.49 2.66 12.42
N PRO A 58 4.22 3.10 12.56
CA PRO A 58 3.36 3.42 11.42
C PRO A 58 3.93 4.48 10.48
N THR A 59 4.79 5.37 11.00
CA THR A 59 5.43 6.43 10.23
C THR A 59 6.46 5.83 9.27
N THR A 60 7.31 4.93 9.77
CA THR A 60 8.26 4.19 8.95
C THR A 60 7.56 3.23 7.99
N LEU A 61 6.46 2.59 8.40
CA LEU A 61 5.62 1.78 7.51
C LEU A 61 5.20 2.57 6.27
N CYS A 62 4.60 3.74 6.46
CA CYS A 62 4.15 4.58 5.34
C CYS A 62 5.30 4.90 4.38
N PHE A 63 6.45 5.26 4.93
CA PHE A 63 7.63 5.55 4.13
C PHE A 63 8.11 4.33 3.33
N LEU A 64 8.21 3.15 3.94
CA LEU A 64 8.67 1.93 3.27
C LEU A 64 7.74 1.51 2.14
N VAL A 65 6.43 1.56 2.34
CA VAL A 65 5.44 1.25 1.29
C VAL A 65 5.58 2.21 0.11
N LEU A 66 5.65 3.51 0.36
CA LEU A 66 5.79 4.51 -0.70
C LEU A 66 7.10 4.33 -1.49
N ARG A 67 8.20 4.02 -0.80
CA ARG A 67 9.49 3.71 -1.44
C ARG A 67 9.40 2.44 -2.29
N ALA A 68 8.70 1.42 -1.82
CA ALA A 68 8.49 0.17 -2.55
C ALA A 68 7.67 0.40 -3.83
N VAL A 69 6.56 1.15 -3.76
CA VAL A 69 5.76 1.51 -4.93
C VAL A 69 6.59 2.29 -5.94
N ARG A 70 7.33 3.29 -5.48
CA ARG A 70 8.20 4.10 -6.34
C ARG A 70 9.26 3.27 -7.04
N LEU A 71 9.82 2.28 -6.36
CA LEU A 71 10.75 1.34 -6.98
C LEU A 71 10.07 0.52 -8.07
N CYS A 72 8.91 -0.09 -7.78
CA CYS A 72 8.16 -0.87 -8.76
C CYS A 72 7.80 -0.04 -10.00
N LEU A 73 7.34 1.20 -9.82
CA LEU A 73 7.02 2.10 -10.93
C LEU A 73 8.24 2.48 -11.78
N ARG A 74 9.43 2.54 -11.20
CA ARG A 74 10.66 2.95 -11.90
C ARG A 74 11.43 1.80 -12.53
N ARG A 75 11.39 0.63 -11.90
CA ARG A 75 12.26 -0.49 -12.23
C ARG A 75 11.51 -1.69 -12.78
N GLY A 76 10.18 -1.66 -12.79
CA GLY A 76 9.35 -2.77 -13.21
C GLY A 76 8.86 -3.63 -12.05
N TYR A 77 7.95 -4.53 -12.36
CA TYR A 77 7.20 -5.31 -11.39
C TYR A 77 7.83 -6.68 -11.10
N ARG A 78 7.51 -7.20 -9.91
CA ARG A 78 7.93 -8.49 -9.39
C ARG A 78 6.82 -9.12 -8.56
N THR A 79 7.08 -10.33 -8.07
CA THR A 79 6.20 -11.18 -7.28
C THR A 79 5.49 -10.47 -6.12
N PHE A 80 6.16 -9.55 -5.41
CA PHE A 80 5.57 -8.80 -4.28
C PHE A 80 4.89 -7.48 -4.66
N THR A 81 4.93 -7.08 -5.94
CA THR A 81 4.29 -5.86 -6.40
C THR A 81 2.79 -5.79 -6.07
N PRO A 82 1.98 -6.85 -6.24
CA PRO A 82 0.57 -6.82 -5.85
C PRO A 82 0.39 -6.41 -4.38
N THR A 83 1.16 -7.01 -3.48
CA THR A 83 1.10 -6.72 -2.03
C THR A 83 1.49 -5.28 -1.72
N ILE A 84 2.56 -4.78 -2.35
CA ILE A 84 3.01 -3.39 -2.21
C ILE A 84 1.91 -2.40 -2.64
N PHE A 85 1.25 -2.67 -3.77
CA PHE A 85 0.14 -1.84 -4.24
C PHE A 85 -1.10 -1.95 -3.35
N ALA A 86 -1.38 -3.13 -2.78
CA ALA A 86 -2.48 -3.33 -1.83
C ALA A 86 -2.30 -2.43 -0.60
N LEU A 87 -1.09 -2.44 -0.02
CA LEU A 87 -0.72 -1.57 1.09
C LEU A 87 -0.80 -0.09 0.72
N CYS A 88 -0.37 0.27 -0.50
CA CYS A 88 -0.49 1.65 -0.98
C CYS A 88 -1.95 2.09 -1.08
N GLY A 89 -2.84 1.23 -1.59
CA GLY A 89 -4.28 1.49 -1.66
C GLY A 89 -4.89 1.68 -0.27
N PHE A 90 -4.53 0.81 0.67
CA PHE A 90 -4.95 0.91 2.07
C PHE A 90 -4.52 2.23 2.72
N LEU A 91 -3.23 2.58 2.61
CA LEU A 91 -2.71 3.86 3.11
C LEU A 91 -3.43 5.06 2.47
N ARG A 92 -3.70 4.97 1.17
CA ARG A 92 -4.39 6.03 0.45
C ARG A 92 -5.81 6.24 0.95
N VAL A 93 -6.56 5.17 1.24
CA VAL A 93 -7.90 5.28 1.84
C VAL A 93 -7.85 5.96 3.19
N ILE A 94 -6.94 5.51 4.04
CA ILE A 94 -6.80 6.07 5.39
C ILE A 94 -6.55 7.57 5.33
N ILE A 95 -5.69 8.01 4.41
CA ILE A 95 -5.26 9.39 4.31
C ILE A 95 -6.32 10.27 3.62
N THR A 96 -6.94 9.77 2.56
CA THR A 96 -7.78 10.59 1.67
C THR A 96 -9.28 10.35 1.83
N GLY A 97 -9.68 9.26 2.47
CA GLY A 97 -11.06 8.78 2.49
C GLY A 97 -11.60 8.39 1.10
N ASN A 98 -10.77 8.36 0.04
CA ASN A 98 -11.21 8.08 -1.31
C ASN A 98 -11.32 6.57 -1.56
N PHE A 99 -12.50 6.05 -1.23
CA PHE A 99 -12.89 4.65 -1.40
C PHE A 99 -12.92 4.21 -2.88
N THR A 100 -13.34 5.07 -3.80
CA THR A 100 -13.39 4.75 -5.24
C THR A 100 -12.01 4.40 -5.79
N GLU A 101 -11.00 5.15 -5.37
CA GLU A 101 -9.62 4.93 -5.82
C GLU A 101 -9.01 3.68 -5.20
N ALA A 102 -9.42 3.33 -3.98
CA ALA A 102 -9.02 2.08 -3.35
C ALA A 102 -9.56 0.85 -4.07
N ASP A 103 -10.81 0.94 -4.52
CA ASP A 103 -11.45 -0.11 -5.31
C ASP A 103 -10.77 -0.26 -6.68
N ARG A 104 -10.36 0.85 -7.30
CA ARG A 104 -9.50 0.83 -8.50
C ARG A 104 -8.18 0.11 -8.24
N ILE A 105 -7.46 0.48 -7.18
CA ILE A 105 -6.19 -0.16 -6.81
C ILE A 105 -6.41 -1.64 -6.46
N GLY A 106 -7.50 -1.97 -5.78
CA GLY A 106 -7.91 -3.33 -5.44
C GLY A 106 -8.03 -4.24 -6.65
N ARG A 107 -8.75 -3.80 -7.68
CA ARG A 107 -8.84 -4.53 -8.95
C ARG A 107 -7.49 -4.72 -9.61
N ILE A 108 -6.64 -3.69 -9.60
CA ILE A 108 -5.27 -3.78 -10.15
C ILE A 108 -4.49 -4.85 -9.40
N VAL A 109 -4.52 -4.80 -8.08
CA VAL A 109 -3.84 -5.72 -7.19
C VAL A 109 -4.24 -7.17 -7.44
N MET A 110 -5.54 -7.46 -7.53
CA MET A 110 -6.03 -8.83 -7.81
C MET A 110 -5.55 -9.36 -9.16
N ARG A 111 -5.63 -8.54 -10.21
CA ARG A 111 -5.13 -8.91 -11.54
C ARG A 111 -3.61 -9.05 -11.58
N LEU A 112 -2.87 -8.24 -10.83
CA LEU A 112 -1.42 -8.41 -10.71
C LEU A 112 -1.07 -9.69 -9.95
N SER A 113 -1.81 -10.06 -8.90
CA SER A 113 -1.63 -11.35 -8.21
C SER A 113 -1.83 -12.52 -9.15
N GLU A 114 -2.89 -12.49 -9.98
CA GLU A 114 -3.13 -13.49 -11.03
C GLU A 114 -1.97 -13.55 -12.04
N ARG A 115 -1.47 -12.38 -12.50
CA ARG A 115 -0.34 -12.28 -13.44
C ARG A 115 0.93 -12.94 -12.90
N PHE A 116 1.24 -12.76 -11.62
CA PHE A 116 2.45 -13.31 -11.01
C PHE A 116 2.30 -14.74 -10.48
N ASN A 117 1.06 -15.20 -10.25
CA ASN A 117 0.72 -16.53 -9.75
C ASN A 117 1.64 -17.01 -8.60
N ALA A 118 1.72 -16.19 -7.54
CA ALA A 118 2.65 -16.38 -6.45
C ALA A 118 1.91 -16.63 -5.14
N PRO A 119 1.72 -17.89 -4.70
CA PRO A 119 0.78 -18.24 -3.64
C PRO A 119 1.00 -17.49 -2.32
N GLN A 120 2.26 -17.29 -1.92
CA GLN A 120 2.58 -16.57 -0.68
C GLN A 120 2.23 -15.07 -0.77
N ALA A 121 2.59 -14.42 -1.88
CA ALA A 121 2.26 -13.02 -2.08
C ALA A 121 0.75 -12.83 -2.27
N ASP A 122 0.09 -13.77 -2.96
CA ASP A 122 -1.34 -13.77 -3.22
C ASP A 122 -2.17 -13.85 -1.93
N ALA A 123 -1.82 -14.75 -1.00
CA ALA A 123 -2.50 -14.86 0.29
C ALA A 123 -2.44 -13.54 1.07
N ILE A 124 -1.23 -12.99 1.28
CA ILE A 124 -1.04 -11.71 2.00
C ILE A 124 -1.80 -10.58 1.30
N THR A 125 -1.75 -10.55 -0.03
CA THR A 125 -2.43 -9.53 -0.84
C THR A 125 -3.94 -9.60 -0.67
N LYS A 126 -4.50 -10.80 -0.72
CA LYS A 126 -5.93 -11.05 -0.52
C LYS A 126 -6.34 -10.72 0.91
N ASP A 127 -5.51 -11.01 1.92
CA ASP A 127 -5.81 -10.66 3.31
C ASP A 127 -5.84 -9.14 3.51
N ILE A 128 -4.88 -8.41 2.95
CA ILE A 128 -4.87 -6.93 3.00
C ILE A 128 -6.09 -6.35 2.28
N TYR A 129 -6.41 -6.88 1.10
CA TYR A 129 -7.52 -6.35 0.30
C TYR A 129 -8.90 -6.72 0.87
N ASN A 130 -9.14 -8.01 1.13
CA ASN A 130 -10.42 -8.51 1.61
C ASN A 130 -10.64 -8.25 3.11
N GLY A 131 -9.58 -8.34 3.91
CA GLY A 131 -9.65 -8.09 5.35
C GLY A 131 -9.72 -6.59 5.65
N ALA A 132 -8.68 -5.84 5.28
CA ALA A 132 -8.55 -4.46 5.72
C ALA A 132 -9.32 -3.46 4.86
N LEU A 133 -9.21 -3.56 3.53
CA LEU A 133 -9.87 -2.63 2.61
C LEU A 133 -11.40 -2.83 2.58
N GLN A 134 -11.91 -4.06 2.41
CA GLN A 134 -13.37 -4.28 2.43
C GLN A 134 -14.00 -3.92 3.78
N TRP A 135 -13.31 -4.17 4.89
CA TRP A 135 -13.80 -3.71 6.19
C TRP A 135 -13.94 -2.19 6.24
N LEU A 136 -12.93 -1.45 5.78
CA LEU A 136 -12.99 0.01 5.68
C LEU A 136 -14.16 0.49 4.81
N PHE A 137 -14.43 -0.18 3.68
CA PHE A 137 -15.61 0.12 2.85
C PHE A 137 -16.92 -0.09 3.60
N ARG A 138 -17.05 -1.16 4.39
CA ARG A 138 -18.26 -1.46 5.18
C ARG A 138 -18.41 -0.51 6.37
N ALA A 139 -17.31 -0.07 6.97
CA ALA A 139 -17.29 0.87 8.08
C ALA A 139 -17.52 2.34 7.65
N SER A 140 -17.42 2.63 6.34
CA SER A 140 -17.48 3.97 5.73
C SER A 140 -18.62 4.91 6.21
N PRO A 141 -19.87 4.46 6.44
CA PRO A 141 -20.93 5.34 6.96
C PRO A 141 -20.61 5.91 8.35
N SER A 142 -19.89 5.15 9.17
CA SER A 142 -19.44 5.52 10.51
C SER A 142 -18.08 6.23 10.49
N PHE A 143 -17.24 5.88 9.51
CA PHE A 143 -15.88 6.41 9.35
C PHE A 143 -15.86 7.85 8.86
N SER A 144 -16.78 8.24 7.97
CA SER A 144 -16.94 9.62 7.51
C SER A 144 -17.34 10.59 8.62
N GLN A 145 -18.05 10.10 9.65
CA GLN A 145 -18.36 10.87 10.87
C GLN A 145 -17.15 11.02 11.81
N LEU A 146 -16.28 10.01 11.88
CA LEU A 146 -15.02 10.04 12.66
C LEU A 146 -13.90 10.85 11.96
N ALA A 147 -13.91 10.91 10.62
CA ALA A 147 -12.92 11.62 9.82
C ALA A 147 -12.91 13.14 10.06
N GLY A 148 -14.03 13.70 10.48
CA GLY A 148 -14.16 15.12 10.85
C GLY A 148 -13.40 15.50 12.13
N SER A 149 -13.00 14.52 12.96
CA SER A 149 -12.38 14.76 14.27
C SER A 149 -11.01 14.08 14.38
N ARG A 150 -9.96 14.81 13.96
CA ARG A 150 -8.52 14.55 14.20
C ARG A 150 -7.87 13.45 13.35
N HIS A 151 -6.87 13.89 12.56
CA HIS A 151 -6.01 13.07 11.70
C HIS A 151 -5.14 12.01 12.43
N TRP A 152 -5.18 11.94 13.77
CA TRP A 152 -4.39 11.00 14.59
C TRP A 152 -5.12 9.69 14.92
N ILE A 153 -6.46 9.65 14.80
CA ILE A 153 -7.27 8.44 15.07
C ILE A 153 -6.96 7.33 14.05
N TYR A 154 -6.56 7.71 12.84
CA TYR A 154 -6.24 6.80 11.75
C TYR A 154 -5.07 5.86 12.04
N VAL A 155 -4.11 6.28 12.87
CA VAL A 155 -2.97 5.46 13.29
C VAL A 155 -3.37 4.49 14.39
N GLU A 156 -4.26 4.88 15.30
CA GLU A 156 -4.80 3.97 16.33
C GLU A 156 -5.71 2.90 15.72
N ILE A 157 -6.46 3.22 14.67
CA ILE A 157 -7.23 2.22 13.89
C ILE A 157 -6.28 1.28 13.14
N LEU A 158 -5.17 1.79 12.59
CA LEU A 158 -4.12 0.96 11.96
C LEU A 158 -3.56 -0.07 12.94
N VAL A 159 -3.31 0.33 14.19
CA VAL A 159 -2.81 -0.54 15.26
C VAL A 159 -3.90 -1.49 15.78
N GLY A 160 -5.14 -1.00 15.94
CA GLY A 160 -6.27 -1.79 16.44
C GLY A 160 -6.73 -2.90 15.49
N VAL A 161 -6.72 -2.67 14.17
CA VAL A 161 -7.13 -3.67 13.16
C VAL A 161 -6.07 -4.77 13.01
N VAL A 162 -4.79 -4.45 13.19
CA VAL A 162 -3.69 -5.42 13.08
C VAL A 162 -3.55 -6.29 14.33
N MET A 163 -3.94 -5.80 15.51
CA MET A 163 -3.87 -6.61 16.75
C MET A 163 -5.04 -7.58 16.95
N VAL A 164 -6.05 -7.57 16.06
CA VAL A 164 -7.25 -8.43 16.16
C VAL A 164 -7.24 -9.57 15.12
N VAL A 165 -6.28 -9.57 14.18
CA VAL A 165 -6.05 -10.66 13.21
C VAL A 165 -4.78 -11.40 13.58
#